data_AF-A0A4U5NAZ9-F1
#
_entry.id   AF-A0A4U5NAZ9-F1
#
_cell.length_a   1.000
_cell.length_b   1.000
_cell.length_c   1.000
_cell.angle_alpha   90.00
_cell.angle_beta   90.00
_cell.angle_gamma   90.00
#
_symmetry.space_group_name_H-M   'P 1'
#
loop_
_entity.id
_entity.type
_entity.pdbx_description
1 polymer ?
#
loop_
_entity_poly.entity_id
_entity_poly.type
_entity_poly.pdbx_seq_one_letter_code
_entity_poly.pdbx_strand_id
1 'polypeptide(L)'
;MDILSSFDCQVLNCQSPSSINVKLTTSINDALRYEHPHKLTKQLKVKKWNYVMAPLTEHIFARAQVREIAKDEWVFVEFIDDGRFDWVHKNALVYMENELFSHPWMNIRFAMFGLILKPEEKKFEDYLEMTEEEVAQELEKSPKELYELGPNRANAPKWNEEHVKILREILSEYSEFKIQLVRDLRHGDKRMKEKRRGNVWMELYGYNPEGKLEAIAPLFAHRAAHLRVEFSRDMFHAWQQHLYNTEYNIYPELDIDSIETWKRTISPMWGVLNPKDNTIMLEGYLLESKGFDSFVPSEENPSLQCEVFDMGKIRKDYADENGLVSFFFTPWPELTPFEFFVFPLKATTKKSTNTEAISKVMTDLDSYSEMLNRFYIEKHNQVFLDAVMVLTAVYEHRKPIYAIAESPVHKSNVPRFRRVLIYSFSLVSEHNRQDPASWMMKVVFLDHGGTGEVPLSSLLQIHSKHIDRDPFTVQLICPSTE
;
A
#
# COMPACT_ATOMS: atom_id res chain seq x y z
N MET A 1 33.84 13.74 -18.09
CA MET A 1 33.14 12.73 -17.28
C MET A 1 31.85 12.40 -18.02
N ASP A 2 31.71 11.20 -18.57
CA ASP A 2 30.56 10.86 -19.43
C ASP A 2 29.36 10.49 -18.56
N ILE A 3 28.24 11.21 -18.72
CA ILE A 3 26.96 10.88 -18.09
C ILE A 3 26.41 9.63 -18.77
N LEU A 4 26.28 8.52 -18.04
CA LEU A 4 25.81 7.25 -18.61
C LEU A 4 24.29 7.15 -18.64
N SER A 5 23.62 7.60 -17.58
CA SER A 5 22.17 7.54 -17.44
C SER A 5 21.70 8.51 -16.36
N SER A 6 20.56 9.15 -16.59
CA SER A 6 19.88 10.03 -15.65
C SER A 6 18.49 9.52 -15.38
N PHE A 7 18.03 9.59 -14.12
CA PHE A 7 16.71 9.13 -13.73
C PHE A 7 16.02 10.18 -12.89
N ASP A 8 14.74 10.42 -13.18
CA ASP A 8 13.88 11.25 -12.34
C ASP A 8 13.42 10.41 -11.14
N CYS A 9 13.42 11.02 -9.96
CA CYS A 9 13.25 10.31 -8.70
C CYS A 9 12.63 11.20 -7.62
N GLN A 10 12.17 10.54 -6.55
CA GLN A 10 11.74 11.15 -5.31
C GLN A 10 12.69 10.71 -4.20
N VAL A 11 13.11 11.67 -3.37
CA VAL A 11 13.88 11.36 -2.16
C VAL A 11 12.94 10.77 -1.12
N LEU A 12 13.27 9.57 -0.64
CA LEU A 12 12.50 8.84 0.37
C LEU A 12 13.02 9.17 1.77
N ASN A 13 14.32 9.05 1.95
CA ASN A 13 14.98 9.23 3.24
C ASN A 13 16.44 9.63 3.04
N CYS A 14 16.89 10.60 3.83
CA CYS A 14 18.29 11.01 3.90
C CYS A 14 18.85 10.66 5.28
N GLN A 15 19.70 9.64 5.32
CA GLN A 15 20.41 9.21 6.52
C GLN A 15 21.71 9.98 6.70
N SER A 16 22.43 10.20 5.61
CA SER A 16 23.63 11.03 5.54
C SER A 16 23.94 11.34 4.07
N PRO A 17 24.89 12.26 3.77
CA PRO A 17 25.37 12.44 2.39
C PRO A 17 25.94 11.15 1.77
N SER A 18 26.39 10.19 2.59
CA SER A 18 26.86 8.87 2.13
C SER A 18 25.77 7.80 2.05
N SER A 19 24.52 8.10 2.45
CA SER A 19 23.38 7.19 2.44
C SER A 19 22.07 7.95 2.19
N ILE A 20 21.73 8.11 0.92
CA ILE A 20 20.49 8.71 0.45
C ILE A 20 19.66 7.61 -0.23
N ASN A 21 18.39 7.51 0.14
CA ASN A 21 17.42 6.55 -0.41
C ASN A 21 16.46 7.31 -1.32
N VAL A 22 16.30 6.84 -2.55
CA VAL A 22 15.37 7.40 -3.55
C VAL A 22 14.55 6.30 -4.18
N LYS A 23 13.35 6.66 -4.67
CA LYS A 23 12.58 5.84 -5.60
C LYS A 23 12.49 6.54 -6.95
N LEU A 24 12.49 5.76 -8.02
CA LEU A 24 12.26 6.28 -9.36
C LEU A 24 10.79 6.72 -9.50
N THR A 25 10.52 7.72 -10.34
CA THR A 25 9.14 8.15 -10.64
C THR A 25 8.30 7.06 -11.28
N THR A 26 8.94 6.09 -11.94
CA THR A 26 8.32 4.89 -12.54
C THR A 26 8.17 3.72 -11.56
N SER A 27 8.39 3.92 -10.25
CA SER A 27 8.27 2.86 -9.26
C SER A 27 6.85 2.32 -9.18
N ILE A 28 6.72 1.01 -8.94
CA ILE A 28 5.44 0.33 -8.74
C ILE A 28 5.15 0.04 -7.26
N ASN A 29 5.71 0.83 -6.33
CA ASN A 29 5.62 0.58 -4.88
C ASN A 29 4.20 0.27 -4.41
N ASP A 30 3.22 1.05 -4.85
CA ASP A 30 1.84 0.91 -4.38
C ASP A 30 1.22 -0.42 -4.85
N ALA A 31 1.63 -0.95 -6.00
CA ALA A 31 1.20 -2.26 -6.48
C ALA A 31 1.90 -3.44 -5.77
N LEU A 32 2.98 -3.19 -5.03
CA LEU A 32 3.76 -4.20 -4.30
C LEU A 32 3.40 -4.27 -2.81
N ARG A 33 2.43 -3.46 -2.39
CA ARG A 33 1.91 -3.43 -1.02
C ARG A 33 0.59 -4.19 -0.95
N TYR A 34 0.30 -4.69 0.24
CA TYR A 34 -1.05 -5.10 0.57
C TYR A 34 -1.71 -3.96 1.34
N GLU A 35 -2.85 -3.50 0.83
CA GLU A 35 -3.75 -2.55 1.48
C GLU A 35 -5.03 -3.27 1.85
N HIS A 36 -5.69 -2.83 2.93
CA HIS A 36 -7.04 -3.15 3.39
C HIS A 36 -7.66 -4.49 2.95
N PRO A 37 -8.13 -5.26 3.94
CA PRO A 37 -7.77 -6.64 4.20
C PRO A 37 -7.54 -7.50 2.97
N HIS A 38 -6.29 -7.88 2.80
CA HIS A 38 -5.82 -8.91 1.89
C HIS A 38 -5.71 -10.25 2.62
N LYS A 39 -5.73 -11.35 1.88
CA LYS A 39 -5.42 -12.68 2.43
C LYS A 39 -3.94 -12.74 2.78
N LEU A 40 -3.63 -12.79 4.07
CA LEU A 40 -2.25 -12.88 4.54
C LEU A 40 -1.96 -14.27 5.10
N THR A 41 -0.70 -14.70 5.03
CA THR A 41 -0.23 -15.94 5.66
C THR A 41 0.85 -15.60 6.68
N LYS A 42 0.73 -16.01 7.94
CA LYS A 42 1.68 -15.63 8.98
C LYS A 42 3.07 -16.20 8.71
N GLN A 43 4.11 -15.40 8.98
CA GLN A 43 5.49 -15.88 8.86
C GLN A 43 5.88 -16.72 10.09
N LEU A 44 6.06 -18.02 9.89
CA LEU A 44 6.37 -18.97 10.98
C LEU A 44 7.85 -19.01 11.36
N LYS A 45 8.75 -18.81 10.37
CA LYS A 45 10.19 -18.91 10.56
C LYS A 45 10.85 -17.61 10.13
N VAL A 46 11.23 -16.81 11.11
CA VAL A 46 11.94 -15.54 10.87
C VAL A 46 13.43 -15.80 11.08
N LYS A 47 14.24 -15.46 10.07
CA LYS A 47 15.70 -15.45 10.20
C LYS A 47 16.26 -14.17 9.61
N LYS A 48 17.48 -13.83 10.02
CA LYS A 48 18.23 -12.71 9.42
C LYS A 48 18.34 -12.90 7.91
N TRP A 49 18.10 -11.82 7.17
CA TRP A 49 18.04 -11.73 5.71
C TRP A 49 16.82 -12.34 5.03
N ASN A 50 15.86 -12.93 5.77
CA ASN A 50 14.59 -13.33 5.18
C ASN A 50 13.87 -12.12 4.58
N TYR A 51 13.27 -12.33 3.41
CA TYR A 51 12.25 -11.44 2.87
C TYR A 51 10.90 -11.83 3.44
N VAL A 52 10.15 -10.82 3.89
CA VAL A 52 8.85 -10.94 4.54
C VAL A 52 8.00 -9.75 4.12
N MET A 53 6.69 -9.81 4.37
CA MET A 53 5.88 -8.60 4.44
C MET A 53 5.82 -8.16 5.90
N ALA A 54 6.04 -6.87 6.13
CA ALA A 54 5.97 -6.25 7.45
C ALA A 54 4.94 -5.10 7.43
N PRO A 55 4.30 -4.78 8.57
CA PRO A 55 3.37 -3.67 8.62
C PRO A 55 4.14 -2.36 8.51
N LEU A 56 3.88 -1.60 7.46
CA LEU A 56 4.39 -0.24 7.27
C LEU A 56 3.54 0.77 8.04
N THR A 57 2.23 0.54 8.02
CA THR A 57 1.21 1.23 8.83
C THR A 57 0.19 0.18 9.30
N GLU A 58 -0.79 0.58 10.12
CA GLU A 58 -1.87 -0.33 10.54
C GLU A 58 -2.62 -0.97 9.35
N HIS A 59 -2.71 -0.24 8.24
CA HIS A 59 -3.52 -0.58 7.07
C HIS A 59 -2.72 -1.10 5.88
N ILE A 60 -1.39 -1.13 6.00
CA ILE A 60 -0.50 -1.40 4.86
C ILE A 60 0.60 -2.36 5.28
N PHE A 61 0.71 -3.46 4.54
CA PHE A 61 1.87 -4.34 4.57
C PHE A 61 2.77 -4.07 3.35
N ALA A 62 4.07 -3.99 3.58
CA ALA A 62 5.06 -3.72 2.55
C ALA A 62 6.19 -4.76 2.57
N ARG A 63 6.87 -4.92 1.44
CA ARG A 63 8.01 -5.83 1.33
C ARG A 63 9.15 -5.34 2.22
N ALA A 64 9.67 -6.25 3.02
CA ALA A 64 10.76 -5.94 3.93
C ALA A 64 11.79 -7.06 3.97
N GLN A 65 13.02 -6.70 4.32
CA GLN A 65 14.07 -7.65 4.64
C GLN A 65 14.43 -7.55 6.12
N VAL A 66 14.48 -8.70 6.78
CA VAL A 66 14.94 -8.80 8.16
C VAL A 66 16.45 -8.50 8.22
N ARG A 67 16.82 -7.45 8.94
CA ARG A 67 18.22 -7.03 9.11
C ARG A 67 18.82 -7.54 10.42
N GLU A 68 18.03 -7.55 11.48
CA GLU A 68 18.44 -8.03 12.80
C GLU A 68 17.27 -8.67 13.54
N ILE A 69 17.58 -9.57 14.47
CA ILE A 69 16.62 -10.15 15.40
C ILE A 69 17.20 -9.88 16.79
N ALA A 70 16.53 -9.03 17.55
CA ALA A 70 16.91 -8.69 18.91
C ALA A 70 16.46 -9.77 19.90
N LYS A 71 16.82 -9.58 21.17
CA LYS A 71 16.23 -10.34 22.28
C LYS A 71 14.72 -10.05 22.34
N ASP A 72 13.94 -11.02 22.84
CA ASP A 72 12.47 -10.92 22.96
C ASP A 72 11.69 -10.86 21.64
N GLU A 73 12.23 -11.48 20.59
CA GLU A 73 11.51 -11.75 19.33
C GLU A 73 11.12 -10.50 18.52
N TRP A 74 11.75 -9.37 18.84
CA TRP A 74 11.72 -8.16 18.04
C TRP A 74 12.66 -8.26 16.84
N VAL A 75 12.20 -7.73 15.72
CA VAL A 75 12.84 -7.88 14.42
C VAL A 75 13.05 -6.50 13.83
N PHE A 76 14.30 -6.19 13.52
CA PHE A 76 14.65 -4.97 12.81
C PHE A 76 14.51 -5.22 11.32
N VAL A 77 13.64 -4.48 10.66
CA VAL A 77 13.31 -4.65 9.24
C VAL A 77 13.71 -3.43 8.43
N GLU A 78 14.13 -3.68 7.19
CA GLU A 78 14.29 -2.65 6.18
C GLU A 78 13.20 -2.82 5.12
N PHE A 79 12.39 -1.78 4.93
CA PHE A 79 11.40 -1.72 3.87
C PHE A 79 12.11 -1.44 2.55
N ILE A 80 12.23 -2.49 1.73
CA ILE A 80 13.11 -2.52 0.55
C ILE A 80 12.63 -1.64 -0.60
N ASP A 81 11.41 -1.13 -0.51
CA ASP A 81 10.80 -0.23 -1.48
C ASP A 81 10.67 1.20 -0.96
N ASP A 82 10.68 1.38 0.36
CA ASP A 82 10.41 2.67 1.03
C ASP A 82 11.66 3.33 1.63
N GLY A 83 12.80 2.62 1.68
CA GLY A 83 14.04 3.17 2.24
C GLY A 83 13.93 3.52 3.73
N ARG A 84 12.96 2.88 4.42
CA ARG A 84 12.66 3.05 5.84
C ARG A 84 13.11 1.82 6.63
N PHE A 85 13.40 2.06 7.90
CA PHE A 85 13.72 1.02 8.88
C PHE A 85 12.74 1.12 10.04
N ASP A 86 12.41 -0.01 10.64
CA ASP A 86 11.54 -0.04 11.81
C ASP A 86 11.76 -1.31 12.64
N TRP A 87 11.31 -1.26 13.89
CA TRP A 87 11.22 -2.43 14.76
C TRP A 87 9.80 -2.97 14.74
N VAL A 88 9.67 -4.26 14.45
CA VAL A 88 8.40 -4.98 14.47
C VAL A 88 8.58 -6.28 15.22
N HIS A 89 7.55 -6.73 15.93
CA HIS A 89 7.61 -8.02 16.59
C HIS A 89 7.39 -9.13 15.57
N LYS A 90 8.03 -10.31 15.76
CA LYS A 90 7.91 -11.43 14.81
C LYS A 90 6.46 -11.82 14.50
N ASN A 91 5.54 -11.63 15.44
CA ASN A 91 4.14 -12.00 15.27
C ASN A 91 3.39 -11.10 14.31
N ALA A 92 3.91 -9.92 14.00
CA ALA A 92 3.33 -9.01 13.02
C ALA A 92 3.82 -9.31 11.60
N LEU A 93 4.80 -10.20 11.41
CA LEU A 93 5.35 -10.53 10.09
C LEU A 93 4.49 -11.55 9.36
N VAL A 94 4.31 -11.34 8.06
CA VAL A 94 3.59 -12.27 7.18
C VAL A 94 4.49 -12.71 6.01
N TYR A 95 4.18 -13.87 5.46
CA TYR A 95 4.87 -14.48 4.33
C TYR A 95 4.80 -13.56 3.12
N MET A 96 5.92 -13.41 2.42
CA MET A 96 5.95 -12.71 1.15
C MET A 96 5.68 -13.71 0.03
N GLU A 97 4.61 -13.49 -0.73
CA GLU A 97 4.24 -14.37 -1.84
C GLU A 97 5.32 -14.41 -2.93
N ASN A 98 5.43 -15.54 -3.61
CA ASN A 98 6.51 -15.80 -4.58
C ASN A 98 6.52 -14.77 -5.73
N GLU A 99 5.34 -14.29 -6.13
CA GLU A 99 5.16 -13.31 -7.21
C GLU A 99 5.86 -11.98 -6.89
N LEU A 100 5.85 -11.57 -5.61
CA LEU A 100 6.50 -10.34 -5.15
C LEU A 100 8.03 -10.40 -5.22
N PHE A 101 8.64 -11.59 -5.30
CA PHE A 101 10.08 -11.72 -5.49
C PHE A 101 10.53 -11.42 -6.93
N SER A 102 9.62 -11.45 -7.90
CA SER A 102 9.95 -11.19 -9.30
C SER A 102 10.31 -9.72 -9.57
N HIS A 103 9.90 -8.83 -8.66
CA HIS A 103 10.15 -7.39 -8.75
C HIS A 103 11.45 -7.00 -8.02
N PRO A 104 12.34 -6.18 -8.62
CA PRO A 104 13.53 -5.70 -7.94
C PRO A 104 13.18 -4.80 -6.75
N TRP A 105 14.17 -4.42 -5.94
CA TRP A 105 13.96 -3.41 -4.89
C TRP A 105 13.67 -2.07 -5.57
N MET A 106 12.61 -1.40 -5.13
CA MET A 106 12.24 -0.10 -5.70
C MET A 106 13.06 1.05 -5.11
N ASN A 107 13.63 0.86 -3.91
CA ASN A 107 14.53 1.82 -3.30
C ASN A 107 15.97 1.66 -3.83
N ILE A 108 16.55 2.79 -4.24
CA ILE A 108 17.97 2.90 -4.61
C ILE A 108 18.69 3.68 -3.51
N ARG A 109 19.67 3.03 -2.87
CA ARG A 109 20.58 3.67 -1.92
C ARG A 109 21.88 4.08 -2.59
N PHE A 110 22.28 5.33 -2.42
CA PHE A 110 23.52 5.88 -2.98
C PHE A 110 24.20 6.88 -2.04
N ALA A 111 25.46 7.20 -2.35
CA ALA A 111 26.25 8.26 -1.74
C ALA A 111 26.39 9.42 -2.74
N MET A 112 26.21 10.65 -2.26
CA MET A 112 26.28 11.84 -3.09
C MET A 112 27.72 12.10 -3.55
N PHE A 113 27.92 12.27 -4.86
CA PHE A 113 29.25 12.38 -5.46
C PHE A 113 29.95 13.72 -5.15
N GLY A 114 31.28 13.69 -5.05
CA GLY A 114 32.13 14.88 -5.02
C GLY A 114 32.27 15.56 -3.65
N LEU A 115 31.74 14.96 -2.58
CA LEU A 115 31.88 15.49 -1.22
C LEU A 115 33.11 14.95 -0.49
N ILE A 116 33.82 15.84 0.19
CA ILE A 116 34.97 15.54 1.05
C ILE A 116 34.68 16.13 2.43
N LEU A 117 34.87 15.33 3.48
CA LEU A 117 34.79 15.79 4.86
C LEU A 117 36.22 15.83 5.43
N LYS A 118 36.71 17.02 5.74
CA LYS A 118 38.07 17.17 6.27
C LYS A 118 38.15 16.69 7.73
N PRO A 119 39.27 16.06 8.15
CA PRO A 119 39.50 15.68 9.54
C PRO A 119 39.52 16.89 10.47
N GLU A 120 39.40 16.66 11.77
CA GLU A 120 39.56 17.73 12.75
C GLU A 120 41.02 18.15 12.75
N GLU A 121 41.26 19.43 12.48
CA GLU A 121 42.58 20.01 12.71
C GLU A 121 42.77 20.07 14.23
N LYS A 122 43.75 19.33 14.75
CA LYS A 122 44.19 19.47 16.15
C LYS A 122 44.53 20.94 16.38
N LYS A 123 44.06 21.48 17.51
CA LYS A 123 44.43 22.84 17.89
C LYS A 123 45.90 22.86 18.27
N PHE A 124 46.55 24.01 18.12
CA PHE A 124 47.98 24.14 18.44
C PHE A 124 48.28 23.71 19.88
N GLU A 125 47.34 23.97 20.79
CA GLU A 125 47.40 23.59 22.20
C GLU A 125 47.46 22.07 22.41
N ASP A 126 46.81 21.28 21.55
CA ASP A 126 46.83 19.81 21.62
C ASP A 126 48.22 19.24 21.27
N TYR A 127 49.04 20.00 20.54
CA TYR A 127 50.44 19.62 20.26
C TYR A 127 51.39 19.98 21.40
N LEU A 128 51.01 20.89 22.31
CA LEU A 128 51.84 21.26 23.47
C LEU A 128 51.88 20.14 24.52
N GLU A 129 50.88 19.26 24.53
CA GLU A 129 50.78 18.12 25.44
C GLU A 129 51.41 16.84 24.88
N MET A 130 51.85 16.85 23.61
CA MET A 130 52.48 15.72 22.95
C MET A 130 54.00 15.74 23.13
N THR A 131 54.61 14.56 23.25
CA THR A 131 56.08 14.42 23.23
C THR A 131 56.65 14.71 21.83
N GLU A 132 57.92 15.11 21.75
CA GLU A 132 58.59 15.38 20.46
C GLU A 132 58.55 14.17 19.51
N GLU A 133 58.58 12.95 20.06
CA GLU A 133 58.47 11.69 19.30
C GLU A 133 57.04 11.46 18.76
N GLU A 134 56.00 11.83 19.51
CA GLU A 134 54.60 11.73 19.07
C GLU A 134 54.25 12.79 18.01
N VAL A 135 54.82 14.00 18.13
CA VAL A 135 54.67 15.06 17.13
C VAL A 135 55.38 14.66 15.83
N ALA A 136 56.58 14.10 15.91
CA ALA A 136 57.31 13.61 14.74
C ALA A 136 56.55 12.46 14.03
N GLN A 137 56.00 11.50 14.78
CA GLN A 137 55.19 10.41 14.20
C GLN A 137 53.89 10.90 13.56
N GLU A 138 53.23 11.92 14.12
CA GLU A 138 52.03 12.53 13.53
C GLU A 138 52.34 13.34 12.27
N LEU A 139 53.48 14.03 12.23
CA LEU A 139 53.93 14.77 11.05
C LEU A 139 54.46 13.84 9.93
N GLU A 140 54.96 12.65 10.28
CA GLU A 140 55.37 11.60 9.32
C GLU A 140 54.19 10.82 8.72
N LYS A 141 53.00 10.83 9.36
CA LYS A 141 51.78 10.29 8.77
C LYS A 141 51.40 11.11 7.55
N SER A 142 51.87 10.67 6.38
CA SER A 142 51.59 11.37 5.14
C SER A 142 50.06 11.50 4.95
N PRO A 143 49.58 12.58 4.28
CA PRO A 143 48.17 12.68 3.89
C PRO A 143 47.68 11.40 3.18
N LYS A 144 48.56 10.70 2.47
CA LYS A 144 48.27 9.40 1.84
C LYS A 144 47.83 8.31 2.83
N GLU A 145 48.38 8.26 4.03
CA GLU A 145 47.93 7.32 5.08
C GLU A 145 46.60 7.73 5.71
N LEU A 146 46.30 9.04 5.74
CA LEU A 146 44.99 9.57 6.14
C LEU A 146 43.89 9.30 5.10
N TYR A 147 44.23 9.22 3.81
CA TYR A 147 43.27 9.05 2.70
C TYR A 147 43.17 7.60 2.16
N GLU A 148 44.16 6.72 2.28
CA GLU A 148 44.09 5.36 1.69
C GLU A 148 43.44 4.29 2.62
N LEU A 149 42.95 4.64 3.81
CA LEU A 149 42.47 3.68 4.80
C LEU A 149 40.94 3.58 4.83
N GLY A 150 40.42 2.38 4.54
CA GLY A 150 39.01 2.08 4.35
C GLY A 150 38.06 2.33 5.55
N PRO A 151 36.75 2.02 5.39
CA PRO A 151 35.62 2.54 6.20
C PRO A 151 35.54 2.13 7.69
N ASN A 152 36.58 1.51 8.25
CA ASN A 152 36.53 0.80 9.54
C ASN A 152 37.61 1.21 10.56
N ARG A 153 38.02 2.49 10.64
CA ARG A 153 38.83 2.96 11.77
C ARG A 153 38.17 4.12 12.52
N ALA A 154 38.31 4.06 13.85
CA ALA A 154 37.69 4.96 14.83
C ALA A 154 37.95 6.45 14.59
N ASN A 155 39.01 6.79 13.84
CA ASN A 155 39.50 8.16 13.65
C ASN A 155 39.14 8.77 12.28
N ALA A 156 38.39 8.06 11.43
CA ALA A 156 37.91 8.67 10.17
C ALA A 156 36.87 9.77 10.47
N PRO A 157 36.80 10.84 9.65
CA PRO A 157 35.75 11.85 9.77
C PRO A 157 34.37 11.20 9.65
N LYS A 158 33.38 11.75 10.35
CA LYS A 158 32.02 11.21 10.38
C LYS A 158 30.99 12.32 10.19
N TRP A 159 29.87 11.96 9.57
CA TRP A 159 28.72 12.85 9.46
C TRP A 159 28.04 12.98 10.83
N ASN A 160 28.05 14.19 11.37
CA ASN A 160 27.26 14.55 12.55
C ASN A 160 25.82 14.96 12.17
N GLU A 161 24.99 15.19 13.19
CA GLU A 161 23.56 15.51 13.01
C GLU A 161 23.34 16.83 12.26
N GLU A 162 24.17 17.84 12.49
CA GLU A 162 24.05 19.15 11.84
C GLU A 162 24.29 19.06 10.32
N HIS A 163 25.24 18.20 9.87
CA HIS A 163 25.41 17.94 8.44
C HIS A 163 24.12 17.42 7.80
N VAL A 164 23.44 16.48 8.47
CA VAL A 164 22.24 15.85 7.93
C VAL A 164 21.04 16.78 7.99
N LYS A 165 20.96 17.61 9.03
CA LYS A 165 19.98 18.69 9.14
C LYS A 165 20.12 19.68 7.99
N ILE A 166 21.32 20.22 7.73
CA ILE A 166 21.57 21.14 6.61
C ILE A 166 21.20 20.48 5.27
N LEU A 167 21.58 19.21 5.07
CA LEU A 167 21.22 18.50 3.85
C LEU A 167 19.70 18.33 3.70
N ARG A 168 18.99 17.98 4.77
CA ARG A 168 17.51 17.86 4.76
C ARG A 168 16.83 19.19 4.48
N GLU A 169 17.33 20.29 5.06
CA GLU A 169 16.85 21.65 4.78
C GLU A 169 17.00 21.96 3.28
N ILE A 170 18.18 21.71 2.70
CA ILE A 170 18.39 21.87 1.26
C ILE A 170 17.42 21.01 0.46
N LEU A 171 17.30 19.71 0.78
CA LEU A 171 16.40 18.82 0.05
C LEU A 171 14.93 19.28 0.15
N SER A 172 14.50 19.88 1.26
CA SER A 172 13.14 20.39 1.43
C SER A 172 12.80 21.58 0.54
N GLU A 173 13.80 22.25 -0.05
CA GLU A 173 13.61 23.36 -0.99
C GLU A 173 13.18 22.87 -2.39
N TYR A 174 13.25 21.56 -2.65
CA TYR A 174 12.98 20.96 -3.95
C TYR A 174 11.87 19.91 -3.86
N SER A 175 10.94 19.91 -4.82
CA SER A 175 9.86 18.92 -4.91
C SER A 175 10.20 17.74 -5.82
N GLU A 176 11.11 17.94 -6.77
CA GLU A 176 11.49 16.95 -7.77
C GLU A 176 13.00 16.82 -7.84
N PHE A 177 13.47 15.59 -8.06
CA PHE A 177 14.89 15.27 -8.07
C PHE A 177 15.28 14.46 -9.29
N LYS A 178 16.54 14.62 -9.71
CA LYS A 178 17.18 13.77 -10.70
C LYS A 178 18.49 13.25 -10.15
N ILE A 179 18.71 11.95 -10.32
CA ILE A 179 19.99 11.31 -10.04
C ILE A 179 20.73 11.02 -11.34
N GLN A 180 22.06 11.17 -11.32
CA GLN A 180 22.92 10.79 -12.43
C GLN A 180 24.01 9.85 -11.94
N LEU A 181 24.15 8.72 -12.65
CA LEU A 181 25.19 7.74 -12.33
C LEU A 181 26.54 8.27 -12.80
N VAL A 182 27.46 8.47 -11.84
CA VAL A 182 28.84 8.83 -12.14
C VAL A 182 29.59 7.58 -12.60
N ARG A 183 30.16 7.62 -13.81
CA ARG A 183 30.77 6.45 -14.47
C ARG A 183 31.80 5.76 -13.58
N ASP A 184 31.59 4.47 -13.44
CA ASP A 184 32.54 3.52 -12.87
C ASP A 184 33.35 2.87 -14.01
N LEU A 185 34.61 3.27 -14.21
CA LEU A 185 35.48 2.75 -15.28
C LEU A 185 35.99 1.32 -15.02
N ARG A 186 35.21 0.45 -14.36
CA ARG A 186 35.58 -0.93 -13.99
C ARG A 186 35.17 -1.97 -15.04
N HIS A 187 35.35 -1.69 -16.33
CA HIS A 187 35.33 -2.75 -17.35
C HIS A 187 36.68 -3.49 -17.33
N GLY A 188 36.89 -4.41 -16.37
CA GLY A 188 38.08 -5.25 -16.41
C GLY A 188 38.27 -6.28 -15.30
N ASP A 189 38.10 -5.92 -14.03
CA ASP A 189 38.68 -6.74 -12.97
C ASP A 189 37.70 -7.71 -12.28
N LYS A 190 37.81 -8.99 -12.64
CA LYS A 190 36.93 -10.09 -12.18
C LYS A 190 37.08 -10.39 -10.68
N ARG A 191 38.20 -10.05 -10.05
CA ARG A 191 38.47 -10.33 -8.61
C ARG A 191 37.66 -9.48 -7.63
N MET A 192 37.05 -8.39 -8.08
CA MET A 192 36.32 -7.44 -7.22
C MET A 192 34.78 -7.51 -7.30
N LYS A 193 34.22 -8.52 -7.99
CA LYS A 193 32.75 -8.70 -8.07
C LYS A 193 32.14 -9.20 -6.75
N GLU A 194 32.89 -9.92 -5.92
CA GLU A 194 32.35 -10.59 -4.70
C GLU A 194 32.17 -9.69 -3.47
N LYS A 195 32.77 -8.49 -3.43
CA LYS A 195 32.68 -7.59 -2.24
C LYS A 195 31.55 -6.54 -2.30
N ARG A 196 30.68 -6.58 -3.31
CA ARG A 196 29.84 -5.41 -3.69
C ARG A 196 28.42 -5.43 -3.11
N ARG A 197 28.29 -5.13 -1.81
CA ARG A 197 27.07 -4.54 -1.21
C ARG A 197 27.35 -3.10 -0.74
N GLY A 198 28.05 -2.30 -1.55
CA GLY A 198 28.38 -0.91 -1.24
C GLY A 198 27.43 0.07 -1.91
N ASN A 199 27.20 1.23 -1.29
CA ASN A 199 26.44 2.33 -1.87
C ASN A 199 27.06 2.75 -3.22
N VAL A 200 26.22 2.99 -4.23
CA VAL A 200 26.66 3.54 -5.52
C VAL A 200 26.91 5.04 -5.35
N TRP A 201 27.81 5.64 -6.12
CA TRP A 201 28.00 7.09 -6.10
C TRP A 201 27.20 7.74 -7.23
N MET A 202 26.44 8.78 -6.90
CA MET A 202 25.60 9.48 -7.86
C MET A 202 25.62 10.98 -7.61
N GLU A 203 25.50 11.76 -8.67
CA GLU A 203 25.17 13.18 -8.56
C GLU A 203 23.66 13.30 -8.30
N LEU A 204 23.30 14.13 -7.32
CA LEU A 204 21.92 14.46 -7.00
C LEU A 204 21.64 15.88 -7.41
N TYR A 205 20.53 16.06 -8.12
CA TYR A 205 20.04 17.35 -8.57
C TYR A 205 18.61 17.57 -8.08
N GLY A 206 18.29 18.83 -7.76
CA GLY A 206 16.93 19.29 -7.48
C GLY A 206 16.44 20.25 -8.58
N TYR A 207 15.15 20.22 -8.86
CA TYR A 207 14.50 21.22 -9.73
C TYR A 207 14.02 22.39 -8.88
N ASN A 208 14.64 23.55 -9.05
CA ASN A 208 14.25 24.76 -8.31
C ASN A 208 12.85 25.23 -8.73
N PRO A 209 12.22 26.21 -8.03
CA PRO A 209 10.89 26.72 -8.38
C PRO A 209 10.76 27.30 -9.81
N GLU A 210 11.87 27.65 -10.44
CA GLU A 210 11.95 28.13 -11.83
C GLU A 210 12.09 26.97 -12.84
N GLY A 211 12.09 25.72 -12.38
CA GLY A 211 12.26 24.52 -13.19
C GLY A 211 13.71 24.26 -13.63
N LYS A 212 14.69 24.98 -13.07
CA LYS A 212 16.10 24.80 -13.39
C LYS A 212 16.74 23.73 -12.51
N LEU A 213 17.55 22.90 -13.14
CA LEU A 213 18.26 21.82 -12.47
C LEU A 213 19.50 22.36 -11.74
N GLU A 214 19.58 22.11 -10.43
CA GLU A 214 20.68 22.54 -9.56
C GLU A 214 21.33 21.35 -8.88
N ALA A 215 22.67 21.32 -8.86
CA ALA A 215 23.41 20.25 -8.20
C ALA A 215 23.40 20.45 -6.68
N ILE A 216 22.96 19.42 -5.95
CA ILE A 216 22.81 19.50 -4.48
C ILE A 216 24.17 19.45 -3.77
N ALA A 217 25.13 18.68 -4.29
CA ALA A 217 26.46 18.52 -3.68
C ALA A 217 27.23 19.84 -3.47
N PRO A 218 27.42 20.71 -4.48
CA PRO A 218 28.11 22.00 -4.28
C PRO A 218 27.33 22.94 -3.35
N LEU A 219 25.99 22.94 -3.42
CA LEU A 219 25.16 23.75 -2.53
C LEU A 219 25.31 23.29 -1.07
N PHE A 220 25.28 21.98 -0.84
CA PHE A 220 25.52 21.39 0.48
C PHE A 220 26.90 21.73 1.01
N ALA A 221 27.96 21.54 0.22
CA ALA A 221 29.31 21.89 0.64
C ALA A 221 29.46 23.39 0.95
N HIS A 222 28.79 24.27 0.20
CA HIS A 222 28.79 25.70 0.49
C HIS A 222 28.12 26.01 1.85
N ARG A 223 26.92 25.47 2.11
CA ARG A 223 26.21 25.73 3.37
C ARG A 223 26.86 25.05 4.58
N ALA A 224 27.43 23.86 4.39
CA ALA A 224 28.14 23.10 5.41
C ALA A 224 29.66 23.37 5.44
N ALA A 225 30.16 24.43 4.78
CA ALA A 225 31.59 24.74 4.74
C ALA A 225 32.17 24.97 6.15
N HIS A 226 31.40 25.58 7.04
CA HIS A 226 31.74 25.78 8.45
C HIS A 226 31.86 24.47 9.24
N LEU A 227 31.32 23.36 8.70
CA LEU A 227 31.47 22.01 9.24
C LEU A 227 32.53 21.20 8.49
N ARG A 228 33.45 21.88 7.77
CA ARG A 228 34.60 21.27 7.08
C ARG A 228 34.22 20.38 5.90
N VAL A 229 33.07 20.65 5.28
CA VAL A 229 32.65 19.99 4.05
C VAL A 229 33.21 20.74 2.85
N GLU A 230 33.83 20.00 1.94
CA GLU A 230 34.31 20.52 0.66
C GLU A 230 33.67 19.76 -0.50
N PHE A 231 33.60 20.45 -1.64
CA PHE A 231 33.17 19.87 -2.89
C PHE A 231 34.32 19.90 -3.89
N SER A 232 34.66 18.73 -4.45
CA SER A 232 35.65 18.59 -5.50
C SER A 232 35.04 17.85 -6.69
N ARG A 233 34.85 18.59 -7.79
CA ARG A 233 34.38 18.02 -9.06
C ARG A 233 35.51 17.34 -9.85
N ASP A 234 36.76 17.72 -9.57
CA ASP A 234 37.95 17.18 -10.24
C ASP A 234 38.30 15.76 -9.77
N MET A 235 37.48 15.17 -8.92
CA MET A 235 37.59 13.77 -8.51
C MET A 235 37.46 12.87 -9.75
N PHE A 236 38.61 12.40 -10.27
CA PHE A 236 38.70 11.68 -11.53
C PHE A 236 37.91 10.36 -11.51
N HIS A 237 37.75 9.75 -10.32
CA HIS A 237 37.02 8.49 -10.16
C HIS A 237 36.19 8.42 -8.88
N ALA A 238 34.98 7.85 -8.98
CA ALA A 238 34.10 7.60 -7.83
C ALA A 238 34.74 6.70 -6.74
N TRP A 239 35.72 5.85 -7.08
CA TRP A 239 36.41 5.03 -6.09
C TRP A 239 37.34 5.83 -5.18
N GLN A 240 37.81 7.00 -5.62
CA GLN A 240 38.61 7.91 -4.80
C GLN A 240 37.75 8.62 -3.75
N GLN A 241 36.42 8.52 -3.89
CA GLN A 241 35.51 9.08 -2.92
C GLN A 241 35.42 8.21 -1.66
N HIS A 242 35.57 8.85 -0.51
CA HIS A 242 35.38 8.20 0.78
C HIS A 242 33.90 8.13 1.17
N LEU A 243 33.52 7.01 1.79
CA LEU A 243 32.26 6.88 2.51
C LEU A 243 32.54 7.19 3.98
N TYR A 244 31.83 8.19 4.51
CA TYR A 244 31.95 8.56 5.92
C TYR A 244 30.76 7.97 6.68
N ASN A 245 31.04 7.37 7.83
CA ASN A 245 30.00 6.88 8.74
C ASN A 245 29.34 8.06 9.46
N THR A 246 28.26 7.81 10.21
CA THR A 246 27.68 8.81 11.11
C THR A 246 28.28 8.71 12.50
N GLU A 247 28.26 9.82 13.25
CA GLU A 247 28.65 9.86 14.67
C GLU A 247 27.56 9.35 15.61
N TYR A 248 26.32 9.36 15.12
CA TYR A 248 25.12 9.01 15.86
C TYR A 248 24.43 7.79 15.24
N ASN A 249 23.55 7.16 16.00
CA ASN A 249 22.74 6.05 15.52
C ASN A 249 21.63 6.58 14.62
N ILE A 250 21.61 6.14 13.36
CA ILE A 250 20.60 6.56 12.38
C ILE A 250 19.36 5.67 12.44
N TYR A 251 19.46 4.53 13.12
CA TYR A 251 18.38 3.57 13.21
C TYR A 251 17.59 3.82 14.50
N PRO A 252 16.25 3.61 14.46
CA PRO A 252 15.44 3.77 15.65
C PRO A 252 15.93 2.82 16.74
N GLU A 253 16.06 3.34 17.96
CA GLU A 253 16.28 2.51 19.14
C GLU A 253 15.03 1.69 19.43
N LEU A 254 15.21 0.48 19.95
CA LEU A 254 14.09 -0.37 20.34
C LEU A 254 13.54 0.14 21.67
N ASP A 255 12.45 0.90 21.61
CA ASP A 255 11.64 1.26 22.78
C ASP A 255 10.31 0.51 22.74
N ILE A 256 10.23 -0.56 23.53
CA ILE A 256 9.08 -1.47 23.55
C ILE A 256 7.81 -0.75 23.99
N ASP A 257 7.89 0.26 24.86
CA ASP A 257 6.71 0.90 25.44
C ASP A 257 6.05 1.89 24.47
N SER A 258 6.82 2.51 23.57
CA SER A 258 6.28 3.42 22.54
C SER A 258 5.80 2.72 21.26
N ILE A 259 6.10 1.43 21.06
CA ILE A 259 5.72 0.72 19.84
C ILE A 259 4.21 0.47 19.75
N GLU A 260 3.62 0.84 18.62
CA GLU A 260 2.19 0.65 18.37
C GLU A 260 1.77 -0.83 18.33
N THR A 261 0.52 -1.11 18.71
CA THR A 261 -0.01 -2.48 18.81
C THR A 261 0.05 -3.25 17.48
N TRP A 262 -0.20 -2.58 16.35
CA TRP A 262 -0.17 -3.17 15.01
C TRP A 262 1.25 -3.56 14.54
N LYS A 263 2.31 -3.08 15.21
CA LYS A 263 3.68 -3.58 15.02
C LYS A 263 4.02 -4.79 15.88
N ARG A 264 3.22 -5.06 16.92
CA ARG A 264 3.42 -6.19 17.86
C ARG A 264 2.75 -7.47 17.35
N THR A 265 1.58 -7.30 16.76
CA THR A 265 0.73 -8.35 16.22
C THR A 265 0.02 -7.85 14.97
N ILE A 266 -0.38 -8.76 14.09
CA ILE A 266 -1.24 -8.37 12.96
C ILE A 266 -2.49 -7.65 13.50
N SER A 267 -2.81 -6.48 12.96
CA SER A 267 -3.98 -5.71 13.39
C SER A 267 -5.27 -6.54 13.18
N PRO A 268 -6.21 -6.55 14.15
CA PRO A 268 -7.46 -7.33 14.06
C PRO A 268 -8.28 -7.03 12.79
N MET A 269 -8.11 -5.85 12.19
CA MET A 269 -8.77 -5.50 10.95
C MET A 269 -8.43 -6.42 9.77
N TRP A 270 -7.22 -6.99 9.75
CA TRP A 270 -6.79 -7.97 8.75
C TRP A 270 -7.38 -9.36 9.03
N GLY A 271 -7.82 -9.58 10.27
CA GLY A 271 -8.51 -10.77 10.71
C GLY A 271 -7.81 -11.53 11.82
N VAL A 272 -8.28 -12.75 12.02
CA VAL A 272 -7.83 -13.69 13.03
C VAL A 272 -7.06 -14.83 12.36
N LEU A 273 -6.03 -15.30 13.04
CA LEU A 273 -5.19 -16.40 12.56
C LEU A 273 -5.97 -17.71 12.55
N ASN A 274 -6.12 -18.34 11.38
CA ASN A 274 -6.60 -19.70 11.23
C ASN A 274 -5.52 -20.67 11.73
N PRO A 275 -5.81 -21.47 12.78
CA PRO A 275 -4.82 -22.38 13.36
C PRO A 275 -4.41 -23.52 12.43
N LYS A 276 -5.20 -23.84 11.38
CA LYS A 276 -4.94 -24.98 10.49
C LYS A 276 -3.86 -24.70 9.45
N ASP A 277 -3.88 -23.51 8.86
CA ASP A 277 -3.01 -23.14 7.72
C ASP A 277 -2.21 -21.85 7.97
N ASN A 278 -2.38 -21.20 9.12
CA ASN A 278 -1.75 -19.92 9.48
C ASN A 278 -2.14 -18.76 8.56
N THR A 279 -3.22 -18.89 7.80
CA THR A 279 -3.81 -17.77 7.07
C THR A 279 -4.52 -16.84 8.04
N ILE A 280 -4.58 -15.55 7.72
CA ILE A 280 -5.28 -14.53 8.49
C ILE A 280 -6.57 -14.25 7.75
N MET A 281 -7.70 -14.52 8.40
CA MET A 281 -9.03 -14.35 7.84
C MET A 281 -9.86 -13.51 8.78
N LEU A 282 -10.65 -12.56 8.28
CA LEU A 282 -11.56 -11.80 9.14
C LEU A 282 -12.46 -12.70 9.97
N GLU A 283 -12.85 -12.23 11.15
CA GLU A 283 -13.64 -12.97 12.13
C GLU A 283 -14.97 -13.50 11.56
N GLY A 284 -15.56 -12.81 10.56
CA GLY A 284 -16.74 -13.27 9.80
C GLY A 284 -16.48 -14.42 8.80
N TYR A 285 -15.21 -14.77 8.56
CA TYR A 285 -14.72 -15.83 7.69
C TYR A 285 -14.02 -16.97 8.44
N LEU A 286 -13.89 -16.87 9.77
CA LEU A 286 -13.34 -17.96 10.58
C LEU A 286 -14.25 -19.18 10.46
N LEU A 287 -13.69 -20.21 9.82
CA LEU A 287 -14.34 -21.42 9.35
C LEU A 287 -14.63 -22.43 10.47
N GLU A 288 -15.03 -21.94 11.66
CA GLU A 288 -15.44 -22.76 12.80
C GLU A 288 -16.81 -22.35 13.34
N SER A 289 -17.79 -22.22 12.45
CA SER A 289 -19.14 -22.78 12.65
C SER A 289 -20.01 -22.51 11.43
N LYS A 290 -20.53 -23.60 10.86
CA LYS A 290 -21.31 -23.70 9.61
C LYS A 290 -20.44 -23.57 8.37
N GLY A 291 -20.19 -24.73 7.73
CA GLY A 291 -19.71 -24.76 6.35
C GLY A 291 -20.50 -23.78 5.50
N PHE A 292 -19.86 -23.20 4.50
CA PHE A 292 -20.61 -22.55 3.44
C PHE A 292 -21.54 -23.61 2.86
N ASP A 293 -22.84 -23.44 3.06
CA ASP A 293 -23.81 -24.33 2.43
C ASP A 293 -23.66 -24.13 0.93
N SER A 294 -23.22 -25.18 0.24
CA SER A 294 -23.16 -25.18 -1.21
C SER A 294 -24.59 -25.09 -1.73
N PHE A 295 -25.09 -23.88 -1.95
CA PHE A 295 -26.31 -23.70 -2.71
C PHE A 295 -25.98 -24.02 -4.17
N VAL A 296 -26.61 -25.07 -4.69
CA VAL A 296 -26.55 -25.40 -6.11
C VAL A 296 -27.84 -24.87 -6.71
N PRO A 297 -27.77 -23.88 -7.61
CA PRO A 297 -28.94 -23.38 -8.30
C PRO A 297 -29.68 -24.50 -9.05
N SER A 298 -31.00 -24.38 -9.13
CA SER A 298 -31.89 -25.32 -9.85
C SER A 298 -33.02 -24.56 -10.55
N GLU A 299 -33.74 -25.18 -11.48
CA GLU A 299 -34.90 -24.55 -12.13
C GLU A 299 -35.99 -24.15 -11.11
N GLU A 300 -36.14 -24.91 -10.03
CA GLU A 300 -37.08 -24.62 -8.96
C GLU A 300 -36.60 -23.44 -8.10
N ASN A 301 -35.31 -23.40 -7.78
CA ASN A 301 -34.65 -22.37 -6.98
C ASN A 301 -33.41 -21.85 -7.74
N PRO A 302 -33.59 -20.91 -8.69
CA PRO A 302 -32.53 -20.51 -9.62
C PRO A 302 -31.52 -19.54 -9.01
N SER A 303 -31.87 -18.93 -7.87
CA SER A 303 -30.94 -18.23 -6.99
C SER A 303 -31.53 -18.21 -5.59
N LEU A 304 -30.72 -17.88 -4.60
CA LEU A 304 -31.21 -17.68 -3.25
C LEU A 304 -32.02 -16.39 -3.17
N GLN A 305 -33.24 -16.50 -2.65
CA GLN A 305 -34.15 -15.35 -2.56
C GLN A 305 -33.66 -14.36 -1.53
N CYS A 306 -33.29 -13.15 -1.97
CA CYS A 306 -33.11 -12.02 -1.07
C CYS A 306 -34.47 -11.50 -0.62
N GLU A 307 -34.63 -11.26 0.67
CA GLU A 307 -35.82 -10.63 1.21
C GLU A 307 -35.78 -9.14 0.81
N VAL A 308 -36.57 -8.78 -0.20
CA VAL A 308 -36.70 -7.39 -0.65
C VAL A 308 -37.70 -6.64 0.23
N PHE A 309 -37.60 -5.32 0.22
CA PHE A 309 -38.56 -4.49 0.93
C PHE A 309 -39.95 -4.61 0.31
N ASP A 310 -40.93 -4.98 1.13
CA ASP A 310 -42.33 -4.69 0.88
C ASP A 310 -42.84 -3.60 1.83
N MET A 311 -44.02 -3.05 1.55
CA MET A 311 -44.61 -1.99 2.37
C MET A 311 -44.90 -2.43 3.81
N GLY A 312 -45.14 -3.72 4.04
CA GLY A 312 -45.36 -4.28 5.37
C GLY A 312 -44.07 -4.28 6.19
N LYS A 313 -42.97 -4.75 5.60
CA LYS A 313 -41.63 -4.79 6.18
C LYS A 313 -41.09 -3.38 6.44
N ILE A 314 -41.20 -2.48 5.46
CA ILE A 314 -40.82 -1.06 5.63
C ILE A 314 -41.55 -0.46 6.84
N ARG A 315 -42.87 -0.65 6.94
CA ARG A 315 -43.64 -0.13 8.07
C ARG A 315 -43.25 -0.79 9.39
N LYS A 316 -43.03 -2.11 9.39
CA LYS A 316 -42.68 -2.86 10.60
C LYS A 316 -41.31 -2.46 11.14
N ASP A 317 -40.32 -2.31 10.27
CA ASP A 317 -38.91 -2.23 10.68
C ASP A 317 -38.37 -0.79 10.72
N TYR A 318 -39.03 0.16 10.04
CA TYR A 318 -38.56 1.54 9.87
C TYR A 318 -39.59 2.61 10.24
N ALA A 319 -40.86 2.28 10.49
CA ALA A 319 -41.81 3.30 10.90
C ALA A 319 -41.55 3.79 12.33
N ASP A 320 -41.77 5.08 12.54
CA ASP A 320 -41.75 5.68 13.86
C ASP A 320 -43.04 5.38 14.65
N GLU A 321 -43.15 5.95 15.86
CA GLU A 321 -44.33 5.81 16.73
C GLU A 321 -45.63 6.31 16.06
N ASN A 322 -45.55 7.12 15.00
CA ASN A 322 -46.69 7.66 14.23
C ASN A 322 -46.94 6.91 12.91
N GLY A 323 -46.17 5.86 12.60
CA GLY A 323 -46.28 5.13 11.34
C GLY A 323 -45.58 5.80 10.15
N LEU A 324 -44.76 6.84 10.38
CA LEU A 324 -44.02 7.55 9.33
C LEU A 324 -42.63 6.91 9.14
N VAL A 325 -42.19 6.84 7.88
CA VAL A 325 -40.88 6.32 7.51
C VAL A 325 -40.05 7.45 6.91
N SER A 326 -38.87 7.68 7.47
CA SER A 326 -37.92 8.64 6.93
C SER A 326 -37.02 7.96 5.91
N PHE A 327 -36.74 8.68 4.84
CA PHE A 327 -35.86 8.22 3.77
C PHE A 327 -34.76 9.24 3.53
N PHE A 328 -33.59 8.77 3.10
CA PHE A 328 -32.56 9.63 2.52
C PHE A 328 -32.35 9.25 1.06
N PHE A 329 -32.09 10.25 0.23
CA PHE A 329 -31.96 10.12 -1.22
C PHE A 329 -30.52 10.38 -1.66
N THR A 330 -29.99 9.50 -2.52
CA THR A 330 -28.76 9.75 -3.28
C THR A 330 -29.11 10.12 -4.71
N PRO A 331 -28.66 11.28 -5.22
CA PRO A 331 -28.89 11.64 -6.61
C PRO A 331 -28.18 10.65 -7.55
N TRP A 332 -28.94 10.06 -8.46
CA TRP A 332 -28.43 9.27 -9.57
C TRP A 332 -28.67 10.03 -10.89
N PRO A 333 -27.69 10.12 -11.80
CA PRO A 333 -27.77 10.99 -12.98
C PRO A 333 -28.90 10.64 -13.96
N GLU A 334 -29.38 9.40 -13.95
CA GLU A 334 -30.26 8.83 -14.97
C GLU A 334 -31.68 8.52 -14.46
N LEU A 335 -32.05 8.96 -13.25
CA LEU A 335 -33.37 8.65 -12.69
C LEU A 335 -34.47 9.55 -13.28
N THR A 336 -35.60 8.93 -13.58
CA THR A 336 -36.83 9.65 -13.94
C THR A 336 -37.48 10.20 -12.66
N PRO A 337 -38.28 11.29 -12.73
CA PRO A 337 -39.02 11.77 -11.55
C PRO A 337 -40.08 10.75 -11.05
N PHE A 338 -40.35 9.71 -11.83
CA PHE A 338 -41.34 8.68 -11.54
C PHE A 338 -40.73 7.42 -10.92
N GLU A 339 -39.40 7.29 -10.93
CA GLU A 339 -38.70 6.12 -10.40
C GLU A 339 -37.41 6.56 -9.73
N PHE A 340 -37.30 6.32 -8.43
CA PHE A 340 -36.10 6.66 -7.69
C PHE A 340 -35.82 5.70 -6.54
N PHE A 341 -34.56 5.69 -6.11
CA PHE A 341 -34.06 4.80 -5.07
C PHE A 341 -33.78 5.60 -3.80
N VAL A 342 -34.22 5.05 -2.67
CA VAL A 342 -34.06 5.68 -1.37
C VAL A 342 -33.56 4.69 -0.34
N PHE A 343 -32.90 5.22 0.68
CA PHE A 343 -32.45 4.44 1.84
C PHE A 343 -33.40 4.69 3.00
N PRO A 344 -34.09 3.65 3.52
CA PRO A 344 -34.94 3.81 4.68
C PRO A 344 -34.08 4.05 5.92
N LEU A 345 -34.44 5.07 6.69
CA LEU A 345 -33.73 5.46 7.90
C LEU A 345 -34.43 4.86 9.12
N LYS A 346 -33.68 4.09 9.91
CA LYS A 346 -34.18 3.54 11.17
C LYS A 346 -34.10 4.59 12.28
N ALA A 347 -35.17 4.77 13.05
CA ALA A 347 -35.16 5.68 14.20
C ALA A 347 -34.15 5.19 15.27
N THR A 348 -33.00 5.84 15.34
CA THR A 348 -31.90 5.47 16.24
C THR A 348 -32.07 6.16 17.61
N THR A 349 -33.03 5.75 18.43
CA THR A 349 -33.37 6.35 19.75
C THR A 349 -34.09 7.71 19.68
N LYS A 350 -34.80 8.08 20.75
CA LYS A 350 -35.62 9.33 20.83
C LYS A 350 -34.83 10.64 20.68
N LYS A 351 -33.49 10.60 20.58
CA LYS A 351 -32.61 11.77 20.50
C LYS A 351 -31.70 11.82 19.27
N SER A 352 -31.66 10.80 18.40
CA SER A 352 -30.75 10.86 17.25
C SER A 352 -31.20 11.86 16.22
N THR A 353 -30.24 12.58 15.65
CA THR A 353 -30.47 13.42 14.48
C THR A 353 -30.54 12.58 13.20
N ASN A 354 -31.24 13.05 12.16
CA ASN A 354 -31.25 12.38 10.85
C ASN A 354 -29.84 12.20 10.28
N THR A 355 -28.91 13.10 10.59
CA THR A 355 -27.50 13.03 10.19
C THR A 355 -26.80 11.79 10.74
N GLU A 356 -27.06 11.42 12.00
CA GLU A 356 -26.50 10.21 12.61
C GLU A 356 -27.06 8.95 11.97
N ALA A 357 -28.37 8.93 11.68
CA ALA A 357 -29.00 7.81 11.00
C ALA A 357 -28.44 7.61 9.58
N ILE A 358 -28.23 8.70 8.83
CA ILE A 358 -27.59 8.66 7.50
C ILE A 358 -26.15 8.16 7.61
N SER A 359 -25.36 8.70 8.54
CA SER A 359 -23.97 8.28 8.75
C SER A 359 -23.87 6.80 9.10
N LYS A 360 -24.80 6.30 9.91
CA LYS A 360 -24.90 4.87 10.23
C LYS A 360 -25.21 4.02 9.01
N VAL A 361 -26.22 4.40 8.21
CA VAL A 361 -26.58 3.66 6.98
C VAL A 361 -25.40 3.61 6.02
N MET A 362 -24.67 4.71 5.86
CA MET A 362 -23.45 4.76 5.02
C MET A 362 -22.35 3.87 5.55
N THR A 363 -22.07 3.92 6.85
CA THR A 363 -21.05 3.07 7.48
C THR A 363 -21.40 1.59 7.33
N ASP A 364 -22.67 1.25 7.50
CA ASP A 364 -23.19 -0.11 7.34
C ASP A 364 -23.10 -0.57 5.87
N LEU A 365 -23.39 0.30 4.90
CA LEU A 365 -23.28 0.04 3.46
C LEU A 365 -21.83 -0.18 3.04
N ASP A 366 -20.91 0.66 3.51
CA ASP A 366 -19.48 0.56 3.22
C ASP A 366 -18.91 -0.75 3.79
N SER A 367 -19.24 -1.05 5.05
CA SER A 367 -18.85 -2.30 5.72
C SER A 367 -19.36 -3.54 4.98
N TYR A 368 -20.62 -3.51 4.52
CA TYR A 368 -21.20 -4.62 3.77
C TYR A 368 -20.61 -4.77 2.37
N SER A 369 -20.42 -3.66 1.66
CA SER A 369 -19.80 -3.65 0.33
C SER A 369 -18.37 -4.19 0.36
N GLU A 370 -17.63 -3.85 1.41
CA GLU A 370 -16.29 -4.33 1.64
C GLU A 370 -16.26 -5.84 1.97
N MET A 371 -17.26 -6.34 2.70
CA MET A 371 -17.43 -7.78 2.93
C MET A 371 -17.66 -8.54 1.61
N LEU A 372 -18.49 -8.02 0.70
CA LEU A 372 -18.67 -8.60 -0.64
C LEU A 372 -17.37 -8.58 -1.43
N ASN A 373 -16.64 -7.46 -1.42
CA ASN A 373 -15.37 -7.33 -2.14
C ASN A 373 -14.38 -8.39 -1.70
N ARG A 374 -14.22 -8.57 -0.39
CA ARG A 374 -13.31 -9.58 0.16
C ARG A 374 -13.73 -11.00 -0.17
N PHE A 375 -15.02 -11.29 -0.27
CA PHE A 375 -15.47 -12.62 -0.65
C PHE A 375 -15.16 -12.93 -2.11
N TYR A 376 -15.61 -12.04 -3.01
CA TYR A 376 -15.61 -12.31 -4.44
C TYR A 376 -14.32 -11.92 -5.13
N ILE A 377 -13.37 -11.24 -4.47
CA ILE A 377 -12.01 -11.06 -5.02
C ILE A 377 -11.29 -12.40 -5.16
N GLU A 378 -11.63 -13.37 -4.32
CA GLU A 378 -11.10 -14.73 -4.36
C GLU A 378 -11.72 -15.52 -5.51
N LYS A 379 -10.92 -15.87 -6.53
CA LYS A 379 -11.41 -16.55 -7.73
C LYS A 379 -12.16 -17.85 -7.48
N HIS A 380 -11.84 -18.58 -6.41
CA HIS A 380 -12.52 -19.84 -6.08
C HIS A 380 -13.95 -19.63 -5.56
N ASN A 381 -14.30 -18.42 -5.13
CA ASN A 381 -15.66 -18.03 -4.73
C ASN A 381 -16.47 -17.45 -5.91
N GLN A 382 -15.82 -17.20 -7.05
CA GLN A 382 -16.47 -16.68 -8.26
C GLN A 382 -17.09 -17.83 -9.06
N VAL A 383 -18.30 -18.22 -8.69
CA VAL A 383 -19.10 -19.18 -9.46
C VAL A 383 -20.00 -18.40 -10.41
N PHE A 384 -19.85 -18.59 -11.71
CA PHE A 384 -20.69 -17.94 -12.71
C PHE A 384 -22.10 -18.54 -12.72
N LEU A 385 -23.09 -17.71 -13.05
CA LEU A 385 -24.46 -18.18 -13.24
C LEU A 385 -24.58 -19.08 -14.48
N ASP A 386 -25.41 -20.13 -14.37
CA ASP A 386 -25.79 -20.96 -15.52
C ASP A 386 -26.77 -20.20 -16.42
N ALA A 387 -26.39 -20.04 -17.70
CA ALA A 387 -27.15 -19.20 -18.61
C ALA A 387 -28.53 -19.77 -18.96
N VAL A 388 -28.64 -21.08 -19.14
CA VAL A 388 -29.91 -21.72 -19.49
C VAL A 388 -30.89 -21.55 -18.34
N MET A 389 -30.44 -21.86 -17.13
CA MET A 389 -31.26 -21.72 -15.92
C MET A 389 -31.72 -20.28 -15.69
N VAL A 390 -30.82 -19.29 -15.82
CA VAL A 390 -31.18 -17.88 -15.64
C VAL A 390 -32.23 -17.44 -16.65
N LEU A 391 -32.02 -17.76 -17.93
CA LEU A 391 -32.93 -17.36 -19.00
C LEU A 391 -34.31 -18.02 -18.84
N THR A 392 -34.35 -19.32 -18.54
CA THR A 392 -35.60 -20.06 -18.26
C THR A 392 -36.34 -19.47 -17.07
N ALA A 393 -35.64 -19.19 -15.96
CA ALA A 393 -36.26 -18.64 -14.76
C ALA A 393 -36.85 -17.24 -14.97
N VAL A 394 -36.13 -16.36 -15.66
CA VAL A 394 -36.60 -14.97 -15.93
C VAL A 394 -37.70 -14.95 -16.98
N TYR A 395 -37.58 -15.75 -18.05
CA TYR A 395 -38.51 -15.73 -19.18
C TYR A 395 -39.78 -16.55 -18.94
N GLU A 396 -39.61 -17.83 -18.61
CA GLU A 396 -40.72 -18.80 -18.52
C GLU A 396 -41.43 -18.72 -17.17
N HIS A 397 -40.65 -18.63 -16.09
CA HIS A 397 -41.20 -18.70 -14.74
C HIS A 397 -41.43 -17.35 -14.08
N ARG A 398 -40.95 -16.25 -14.68
CA ARG A 398 -41.03 -14.89 -14.12
C ARG A 398 -40.50 -14.81 -12.68
N LYS A 399 -39.46 -15.60 -12.37
CA LYS A 399 -38.85 -15.65 -11.04
C LYS A 399 -37.71 -14.62 -10.93
N PRO A 400 -37.57 -13.93 -9.77
CA PRO A 400 -36.46 -13.03 -9.54
C PRO A 400 -35.14 -13.82 -9.43
N ILE A 401 -34.08 -13.32 -10.08
CA ILE A 401 -32.74 -13.88 -9.96
C ILE A 401 -31.82 -12.88 -9.26
N TYR A 402 -31.19 -13.32 -8.18
CA TYR A 402 -30.21 -12.55 -7.44
C TYR A 402 -28.79 -12.99 -7.81
N ALA A 403 -27.91 -12.02 -7.98
CA ALA A 403 -26.54 -12.25 -8.41
C ALA A 403 -25.59 -11.21 -7.80
N ILE A 404 -24.31 -11.39 -8.10
CA ILE A 404 -23.26 -10.42 -7.81
C ILE A 404 -22.70 -9.91 -9.13
N ALA A 405 -22.72 -8.60 -9.30
CA ALA A 405 -22.14 -7.93 -10.45
C ALA A 405 -20.81 -7.28 -10.06
N GLU A 406 -19.83 -7.39 -10.94
CA GLU A 406 -18.58 -6.65 -10.85
C GLU A 406 -18.75 -5.27 -11.52
N SER A 407 -18.44 -4.20 -10.79
CA SER A 407 -18.43 -2.84 -11.29
C SER A 407 -17.19 -2.63 -12.18
N PRO A 408 -17.35 -2.15 -13.43
CA PRO A 408 -16.23 -1.89 -14.34
C PRO A 408 -15.40 -0.67 -13.92
N VAL A 409 -15.88 0.12 -12.96
CA VAL A 409 -15.23 1.35 -12.51
C VAL A 409 -14.19 1.04 -11.44
N HIS A 410 -12.92 0.92 -11.83
CA HIS A 410 -11.76 0.84 -10.93
C HIS A 410 -11.42 2.20 -10.29
N LYS A 411 -12.40 2.89 -9.70
CA LYS A 411 -12.14 4.05 -8.84
C LYS A 411 -11.99 3.56 -7.41
N SER A 412 -10.97 4.04 -6.70
CA SER A 412 -10.62 3.63 -5.33
C SER A 412 -11.77 3.70 -4.32
N ASN A 413 -12.82 4.47 -4.62
CA ASN A 413 -13.92 4.74 -3.70
C ASN A 413 -15.24 4.05 -4.12
N VAL A 414 -15.21 3.17 -5.12
CA VAL A 414 -16.41 2.49 -5.62
C VAL A 414 -16.29 0.99 -5.36
N PRO A 415 -17.21 0.37 -4.61
CA PRO A 415 -17.17 -1.06 -4.37
C PRO A 415 -17.19 -1.86 -5.66
N ARG A 416 -16.28 -2.83 -5.76
CA ARG A 416 -16.07 -3.67 -6.93
C ARG A 416 -17.22 -4.66 -7.12
N PHE A 417 -17.72 -5.30 -6.07
CA PHE A 417 -18.77 -6.31 -6.16
C PHE A 417 -20.06 -5.84 -5.49
N ARG A 418 -21.19 -6.05 -6.16
CA ARG A 418 -22.50 -5.52 -5.74
C ARG A 418 -23.60 -6.57 -5.89
N ARG A 419 -24.54 -6.61 -4.95
CA ARG A 419 -25.76 -7.41 -5.11
C ARG A 419 -26.66 -6.79 -6.16
N VAL A 420 -27.16 -7.64 -7.05
CA VAL A 420 -28.08 -7.24 -8.10
C VAL A 420 -29.27 -8.17 -8.19
N LEU A 421 -30.40 -7.62 -8.61
CA LEU A 421 -31.58 -8.35 -9.03
C LEU A 421 -31.70 -8.25 -10.56
N ILE A 422 -31.75 -9.39 -11.24
CA ILE A 422 -32.03 -9.50 -12.67
C ILE A 422 -33.55 -9.47 -12.87
N TYR A 423 -34.03 -8.58 -13.73
CA TYR A 423 -35.47 -8.45 -14.00
C TYR A 423 -35.82 -8.55 -15.49
N SER A 424 -34.85 -8.41 -16.38
CA SER A 424 -35.06 -8.52 -17.83
C SER A 424 -33.74 -8.82 -18.54
N PHE A 425 -33.80 -9.13 -19.84
CA PHE A 425 -32.62 -9.37 -20.67
C PHE A 425 -32.87 -9.00 -22.13
N SER A 426 -31.77 -8.81 -22.87
CA SER A 426 -31.75 -8.59 -24.32
C SER A 426 -30.66 -9.45 -24.96
N LEU A 427 -30.96 -9.94 -26.18
CA LEU A 427 -29.97 -10.63 -27.01
C LEU A 427 -29.25 -9.60 -27.86
N VAL A 428 -27.93 -9.53 -27.74
CA VAL A 428 -27.10 -8.56 -28.48
C VAL A 428 -26.56 -9.15 -29.78
N SER A 429 -26.34 -10.46 -29.84
CA SER A 429 -25.82 -11.16 -31.01
C SER A 429 -26.69 -12.35 -31.39
N GLU A 430 -27.31 -12.31 -32.56
CA GLU A 430 -28.12 -13.43 -33.06
C GLU A 430 -27.28 -14.63 -33.52
N HIS A 431 -26.00 -14.42 -33.82
CA HIS A 431 -25.12 -15.42 -34.41
C HIS A 431 -24.69 -16.52 -33.44
N ASN A 432 -24.79 -16.29 -32.12
CA ASN A 432 -24.44 -17.30 -31.12
C ASN A 432 -25.32 -17.20 -29.86
N ARG A 433 -26.59 -17.62 -29.99
CA ARG A 433 -27.57 -17.60 -28.88
C ARG A 433 -27.19 -18.47 -27.68
N GLN A 434 -26.29 -19.43 -27.86
CA GLN A 434 -25.84 -20.34 -26.80
C GLN A 434 -24.68 -19.76 -25.96
N ASP A 435 -24.03 -18.70 -26.45
CA ASP A 435 -22.95 -18.04 -25.71
C ASP A 435 -23.52 -17.08 -24.66
N PRO A 436 -23.22 -17.25 -23.35
CA PRO A 436 -23.62 -16.32 -22.31
C PRO A 436 -23.20 -14.87 -22.57
N ALA A 437 -22.10 -14.64 -23.30
CA ALA A 437 -21.64 -13.30 -23.66
C ALA A 437 -22.56 -12.60 -24.68
N SER A 438 -23.42 -13.34 -25.38
CA SER A 438 -24.41 -12.76 -26.31
C SER A 438 -25.61 -12.13 -25.62
N TRP A 439 -25.73 -12.31 -24.30
CA TRP A 439 -26.89 -11.87 -23.51
C TRP A 439 -26.53 -10.74 -22.55
N MET A 440 -27.29 -9.64 -22.61
CA MET A 440 -27.21 -8.53 -21.67
C MET A 440 -28.38 -8.61 -20.69
N MET A 441 -28.07 -8.59 -19.41
CA MET A 441 -29.03 -8.64 -18.32
C MET A 441 -29.33 -7.22 -17.86
N LYS A 442 -30.60 -6.89 -17.72
CA LYS A 442 -31.04 -5.67 -17.04
C LYS A 442 -31.14 -5.95 -15.55
N VAL A 443 -30.42 -5.16 -14.76
CA VAL A 443 -30.26 -5.37 -13.33
C VAL A 443 -30.65 -4.15 -12.51
N VAL A 444 -31.09 -4.39 -11.28
CA VAL A 444 -31.26 -3.38 -10.22
C VAL A 444 -30.16 -3.58 -9.19
N PHE A 445 -29.45 -2.53 -8.80
CA PHE A 445 -28.45 -2.60 -7.74
C PHE A 445 -29.12 -2.46 -6.36
N LEU A 446 -29.19 -3.55 -5.61
CA LEU A 446 -29.99 -3.64 -4.39
C LEU A 446 -29.50 -2.72 -3.25
N ASP A 447 -28.18 -2.47 -3.21
CA ASP A 447 -27.54 -1.77 -2.09
C ASP A 447 -27.22 -0.30 -2.38
N HIS A 448 -27.12 0.06 -3.65
CA HIS A 448 -26.72 1.40 -4.09
C HIS A 448 -27.83 2.12 -4.87
N GLY A 449 -28.89 1.39 -5.21
CA GLY A 449 -29.94 1.85 -6.11
C GLY A 449 -29.48 1.98 -7.55
N GLY A 450 -30.43 2.26 -8.43
CA GLY A 450 -30.20 2.41 -9.86
C GLY A 450 -30.33 1.10 -10.62
N THR A 451 -30.32 1.23 -11.94
CA THR A 451 -30.39 0.12 -12.89
C THR A 451 -29.16 0.12 -13.78
N GLY A 452 -28.91 -1.01 -14.45
CA GLY A 452 -27.83 -1.12 -15.41
C GLY A 452 -28.00 -2.31 -16.35
N GLU A 453 -27.18 -2.34 -17.39
CA GLU A 453 -27.06 -3.48 -18.29
C GLU A 453 -25.70 -4.13 -18.10
N VAL A 454 -25.68 -5.44 -17.80
CA VAL A 454 -24.46 -6.20 -17.53
C VAL A 454 -24.45 -7.50 -18.35
N PRO A 455 -23.30 -7.92 -18.91
CA PRO A 455 -23.20 -9.21 -19.58
C PRO A 455 -23.51 -10.36 -18.63
N LEU A 456 -24.28 -11.36 -19.07
CA LEU A 456 -24.55 -12.55 -18.25
C LEU A 456 -23.27 -13.28 -17.84
N SER A 457 -22.28 -13.30 -18.73
CA SER A 457 -20.96 -13.88 -18.47
C SER A 457 -20.16 -13.18 -17.37
N SER A 458 -20.58 -12.00 -16.90
CA SER A 458 -19.95 -11.28 -15.79
C SER A 458 -20.68 -11.44 -14.45
N LEU A 459 -21.84 -12.12 -14.43
CA LEU A 459 -22.63 -12.28 -13.22
C LEU A 459 -22.23 -13.53 -12.45
N LEU A 460 -21.97 -13.32 -11.17
CA LEU A 460 -21.61 -14.37 -10.22
C LEU A 460 -22.84 -14.79 -9.40
N GLN A 461 -22.88 -16.05 -9.03
CA GLN A 461 -23.86 -16.61 -8.11
C GLN A 461 -23.73 -15.95 -6.73
N ILE A 462 -24.85 -15.51 -6.17
CA ILE A 462 -24.89 -14.95 -4.82
C ILE A 462 -24.81 -16.06 -3.75
N HIS A 463 -23.93 -15.86 -2.78
CA HIS A 463 -23.78 -16.72 -1.62
C HIS A 463 -24.95 -16.57 -0.61
N SER A 464 -25.32 -17.65 0.07
CA SER A 464 -26.47 -17.69 1.01
C SER A 464 -26.37 -16.68 2.15
N LYS A 465 -25.22 -16.60 2.82
CA LYS A 465 -25.03 -15.62 3.88
C LYS A 465 -25.14 -14.16 3.42
N HIS A 466 -25.08 -13.89 2.11
CA HIS A 466 -25.20 -12.53 1.58
C HIS A 466 -26.66 -12.15 1.31
N ILE A 467 -27.61 -13.09 1.38
CA ILE A 467 -29.04 -12.79 1.30
C ILE A 467 -29.70 -12.61 2.68
N ASP A 468 -29.03 -13.03 3.76
CA ASP A 468 -29.54 -12.89 5.14
C ASP A 468 -29.70 -11.43 5.59
N ARG A 469 -29.04 -10.50 4.88
CA ARG A 469 -29.16 -9.07 5.13
C ARG A 469 -30.10 -8.45 4.10
N ASP A 470 -30.99 -7.59 4.56
CA ASP A 470 -31.85 -6.82 3.67
C ASP A 470 -31.07 -5.94 2.70
N PRO A 471 -31.63 -5.62 1.52
CA PRO A 471 -31.13 -4.54 0.67
C PRO A 471 -30.99 -3.23 1.46
N PHE A 472 -30.06 -2.37 1.04
CA PHE A 472 -29.95 -1.03 1.63
C PHE A 472 -30.88 -0.02 0.97
N THR A 473 -31.32 -0.29 -0.25
CA THR A 473 -32.18 0.63 -1.01
C THR A 473 -33.57 0.04 -1.26
N VAL A 474 -34.54 0.95 -1.32
CA VAL A 474 -35.91 0.70 -1.75
C VAL A 474 -36.11 1.42 -3.08
N GLN A 475 -36.67 0.72 -4.06
CA GLN A 475 -37.15 1.32 -5.29
C GLN A 475 -38.55 1.88 -5.04
N LEU A 476 -38.74 3.17 -5.31
CA LEU A 476 -40.03 3.84 -5.26
C LEU A 476 -40.46 4.22 -6.67
N ILE A 477 -41.69 3.82 -7.02
CA ILE A 477 -42.32 4.15 -8.29
C ILE A 477 -43.50 5.07 -7.96
N CYS A 478 -43.42 6.31 -8.42
CA CYS A 478 -44.55 7.24 -8.39
C CYS A 478 -45.47 6.92 -9.57
N PRO A 479 -46.71 6.46 -9.33
CA PRO A 479 -47.65 6.27 -10.43
C PRO A 479 -47.87 7.61 -11.12
N SER A 480 -47.60 7.67 -12.43
CA SER A 480 -48.13 8.77 -13.24
C SER A 480 -49.65 8.65 -13.20
N THR A 481 -50.33 9.69 -12.71
CA THR A 481 -51.78 9.80 -12.88
C THR A 481 -52.07 9.72 -14.37
N GLU A 482 -52.70 8.61 -14.81
CA GLU A 482 -53.33 8.53 -16.13
C GLU A 482 -54.45 9.56 -16.28
#